data_AF-A0A9C9N1W7-F1
#
_entry.id   AF-A0A9C9N1W7-F1
#
_cell.length_a   1.000
_cell.length_b   1.000
_cell.length_c   1.000
_cell.angle_alpha   90.00
_cell.angle_beta   90.00
_cell.angle_gamma   90.00
#
_symmetry.space_group_name_H-M   'P 1'
#
loop_
_entity.id
_entity.type
_entity.pdbx_description
1 polymer ?
#
loop_
_entity_poly.entity_id
_entity_poly.type
_entity_poly.pdbx_seq_one_letter_code
_entity_poly.pdbx_strand_id
1 'polypeptide(L)'
;EVLNVMERHPNLSVIFAHFFFLSAQLERLGGYLDRYPNMHVDLTPGVEMYHNFAKQPEKAREFFIRYQDRIVFGTDLDESALFVSDEGAAHSNDSDVRIHLIRLFLETEGAFAPESSAALLGEFEKPFQGIHLPQEVLEKIYHKNFEKLAGKQPRALQRKAIASECQRLLAYVEATRKENGHYDKDTAVLSRIYNYFAAIS
;
A
#
# COMPACT_ATOMS: atom_id res chain seq x y z
N GLU A 1 -0.25 16.64 -12.30
CA GLU A 1 0.30 17.16 -11.03
C GLU A 1 1.26 16.18 -10.37
N VAL A 2 0.85 14.95 -10.03
CA VAL A 2 1.73 14.00 -9.32
C VAL A 2 3.01 13.63 -10.10
N LEU A 3 2.92 13.47 -11.43
CA LEU A 3 4.11 13.22 -12.26
C LEU A 3 5.11 14.39 -12.26
N ASN A 4 4.66 15.62 -12.03
CA ASN A 4 5.57 16.78 -11.95
C ASN A 4 6.47 16.69 -10.70
N VAL A 5 6.05 15.96 -9.66
CA VAL A 5 6.91 15.66 -8.50
C VAL A 5 8.08 14.79 -8.94
N MET A 6 7.83 13.77 -9.76
CA MET A 6 8.88 12.89 -10.30
C MET A 6 9.86 13.65 -11.21
N GLU A 7 9.37 14.60 -12.01
CA GLU A 7 10.21 15.44 -12.88
C GLU A 7 11.09 16.39 -12.07
N ARG A 8 10.56 17.00 -11.01
CA ARG A 8 11.31 17.94 -10.16
C ARG A 8 12.26 17.26 -9.18
N HIS A 9 11.97 16.01 -8.82
CA HIS A 9 12.74 15.25 -7.84
C HIS A 9 13.16 13.90 -8.44
N PRO A 10 14.05 13.90 -9.44
CA PRO A 10 14.41 12.69 -10.17
C PRO A 10 15.09 11.64 -9.30
N ASN A 11 15.61 12.01 -8.12
CA ASN A 11 16.25 11.09 -7.17
C ASN A 11 15.28 10.55 -6.09
N LEU A 12 14.03 11.01 -6.07
CA LEU A 12 13.04 10.57 -5.10
C LEU A 12 12.42 9.25 -5.57
N SER A 13 12.54 8.21 -4.74
CA SER A 13 11.77 6.98 -4.90
C SER A 13 10.34 7.19 -4.40
N VAL A 14 9.36 6.89 -5.24
CA VAL A 14 7.93 7.06 -4.93
C VAL A 14 7.21 5.76 -5.22
N ILE A 15 6.45 5.26 -4.26
CA ILE A 15 5.48 4.18 -4.46
C ILE A 15 4.13 4.84 -4.70
N PHE A 16 3.58 4.65 -5.89
CA PHE A 16 2.23 5.10 -6.22
C PHE A 16 1.25 4.05 -5.74
N ALA A 17 0.31 4.51 -4.92
CA ALA A 17 -0.76 3.68 -4.44
C ALA A 17 -1.53 3.07 -5.62
N HIS A 18 -1.87 1.81 -5.46
CA HIS A 18 -2.96 1.14 -6.15
C HIS A 18 -2.74 0.87 -7.62
N PHE A 19 -1.56 0.41 -8.00
CA PHE A 19 -1.16 0.33 -9.42
C PHE A 19 -1.32 1.67 -10.17
N PHE A 20 -1.25 2.78 -9.43
CA PHE A 20 -1.59 4.12 -9.89
C PHE A 20 -2.99 4.23 -10.52
N PHE A 21 -3.92 3.37 -10.13
CA PHE A 21 -5.27 3.19 -10.71
C PHE A 21 -5.26 2.90 -12.22
N LEU A 22 -4.19 2.27 -12.72
CA LEU A 22 -3.99 1.95 -14.13
C LEU A 22 -4.00 0.43 -14.41
N SER A 23 -4.62 -0.37 -13.54
CA SER A 23 -4.71 -1.84 -13.72
C SER A 23 -5.35 -2.25 -15.05
N ALA A 24 -6.29 -1.47 -15.59
CA ALA A 24 -6.89 -1.66 -16.91
C ALA A 24 -6.09 -1.05 -18.09
N GLN A 25 -5.01 -0.31 -17.81
CA GLN A 25 -4.22 0.47 -18.77
C GLN A 25 -2.73 0.17 -18.63
N LEU A 26 -2.35 -1.12 -18.66
CA LEU A 26 -0.97 -1.58 -18.43
C LEU A 26 0.06 -0.93 -19.36
N GLU A 27 -0.27 -0.68 -20.63
CA GLU A 27 0.63 -0.01 -21.57
C GLU A 27 0.96 1.42 -21.11
N ARG A 28 -0.05 2.16 -20.67
CA ARG A 28 0.11 3.52 -20.15
C ARG A 28 0.94 3.53 -18.87
N LEU A 29 0.69 2.60 -17.96
CA LEU A 29 1.49 2.45 -16.74
C LEU A 29 2.94 2.09 -17.07
N GLY A 30 3.16 1.18 -18.02
CA GLY A 30 4.48 0.78 -18.49
C GLY A 30 5.27 1.98 -19.02
N GLY A 31 4.64 2.84 -19.83
CA GLY A 31 5.27 4.07 -20.31
C GLY A 31 5.72 5.01 -19.19
N TYR A 32 5.00 5.08 -18.06
CA TYR A 32 5.45 5.85 -16.90
C TYR A 32 6.61 5.17 -16.15
N LEU A 33 6.56 3.85 -15.99
CA LEU A 33 7.63 3.09 -15.33
C LEU A 33 8.95 3.12 -16.11
N ASP A 34 8.87 3.12 -17.45
CA ASP A 34 10.00 3.32 -18.36
C ASP A 34 10.56 4.75 -18.26
N ARG A 35 9.68 5.77 -18.22
CA ARG A 35 10.10 7.19 -18.15
C ARG A 35 10.71 7.58 -16.80
N TYR A 36 10.19 7.03 -15.69
CA TYR A 36 10.60 7.42 -14.34
C TYR A 36 11.20 6.22 -13.61
N PRO A 37 12.54 6.04 -13.58
CA PRO A 37 13.19 4.86 -13.01
C PRO A 37 13.01 4.68 -11.49
N ASN A 38 12.52 5.71 -10.79
CA ASN A 38 12.29 5.70 -9.34
C ASN A 38 10.81 5.55 -8.95
N MET A 39 9.91 5.38 -9.93
CA MET A 39 8.48 5.11 -9.71
C MET A 39 8.21 3.65 -9.32
N HIS A 40 7.43 3.38 -8.30
CA HIS A 40 7.02 2.03 -7.94
C HIS A 40 5.50 2.01 -7.83
N VAL A 41 4.91 0.83 -7.82
CA VAL A 41 3.47 0.65 -7.58
C VAL A 41 3.26 -0.44 -6.54
N ASP A 42 2.15 -0.38 -5.82
CA ASP A 42 1.72 -1.47 -4.94
C ASP A 42 0.58 -2.32 -5.56
N LEU A 43 0.31 -3.48 -4.96
CA LEU A 43 -0.71 -4.44 -5.37
C LEU A 43 -2.08 -4.27 -4.68
N THR A 44 -2.39 -3.07 -4.20
CA THR A 44 -3.61 -2.79 -3.44
C THR A 44 -4.54 -1.84 -4.23
N PRO A 45 -5.75 -1.44 -3.79
CA PRO A 45 -6.47 -1.78 -2.58
C PRO A 45 -7.40 -2.98 -2.78
N GLY A 46 -7.76 -3.32 -4.02
CA GLY A 46 -9.02 -4.00 -4.27
C GLY A 46 -9.02 -5.01 -5.40
N VAL A 47 -10.12 -5.77 -5.39
CA VAL A 47 -10.39 -6.92 -6.26
C VAL A 47 -10.58 -6.52 -7.71
N GLU A 48 -11.01 -5.28 -7.97
CA GLU A 48 -11.20 -4.72 -9.29
C GLU A 48 -9.92 -4.76 -10.13
N MET A 49 -8.76 -4.61 -9.50
CA MET A 49 -7.48 -4.69 -10.22
C MET A 49 -7.23 -6.10 -10.75
N TYR A 50 -7.46 -7.10 -9.91
CA TYR A 50 -7.32 -8.51 -10.27
C TYR A 50 -8.33 -8.91 -11.35
N HIS A 51 -9.54 -8.35 -11.29
CA HIS A 51 -10.51 -8.51 -12.37
C HIS A 51 -10.04 -7.87 -13.69
N ASN A 52 -9.42 -6.68 -13.64
CA ASN A 52 -8.86 -6.05 -14.84
C ASN A 52 -7.68 -6.84 -15.43
N PHE A 53 -6.80 -7.37 -14.60
CA PHE A 53 -5.70 -8.24 -15.04
C PHE A 53 -6.24 -9.54 -15.65
N ALA A 54 -7.29 -10.11 -15.07
CA ALA A 54 -7.91 -11.35 -15.56
C ALA A 54 -8.49 -11.24 -16.97
N LYS A 55 -8.80 -10.03 -17.46
CA LYS A 55 -9.24 -9.82 -18.85
C LYS A 55 -8.12 -10.07 -19.87
N GLN A 56 -6.85 -9.92 -19.47
CA GLN A 56 -5.67 -10.06 -20.34
C GLN A 56 -4.50 -10.70 -19.57
N PRO A 57 -4.62 -11.97 -19.14
CA PRO A 57 -3.68 -12.59 -18.19
C PRO A 57 -2.27 -12.72 -18.75
N GLU A 58 -2.10 -13.00 -20.05
CA GLU A 58 -0.78 -13.06 -20.69
C GLU A 58 -0.07 -11.70 -20.65
N LYS A 59 -0.78 -10.61 -20.99
CA LYS A 59 -0.23 -9.25 -20.91
C LYS A 59 0.07 -8.84 -19.47
N ALA A 60 -0.77 -9.24 -18.51
CA ALA A 60 -0.51 -9.02 -17.10
C ALA A 60 0.77 -9.76 -16.67
N ARG A 61 0.93 -11.04 -17.03
CA ARG A 61 2.14 -11.81 -16.78
C ARG A 61 3.39 -11.13 -17.33
N GLU A 62 3.37 -10.75 -18.61
CA GLU A 62 4.49 -10.06 -19.27
C GLU A 62 4.83 -8.75 -18.58
N PHE A 63 3.82 -7.95 -18.20
CA PHE A 63 3.99 -6.71 -17.46
C PHE A 63 4.68 -6.93 -16.11
N PHE A 64 4.18 -7.88 -15.32
CA PHE A 64 4.72 -8.19 -13.99
C PHE A 64 6.15 -8.70 -14.07
N ILE A 65 6.50 -9.52 -15.07
CA ILE A 65 7.87 -9.97 -15.30
C ILE A 65 8.78 -8.80 -15.72
N ARG A 66 8.33 -7.96 -16.66
CA ARG A 66 9.10 -6.82 -17.16
C ARG A 66 9.40 -5.78 -16.08
N TYR A 67 8.41 -5.49 -15.23
CA TYR A 67 8.52 -4.47 -14.16
C TYR A 67 8.66 -5.08 -12.76
N GLN A 68 9.15 -6.32 -12.67
CA GLN A 68 9.23 -7.09 -11.43
C GLN A 68 9.97 -6.38 -10.28
N ASP A 69 10.93 -5.50 -10.58
CA ASP A 69 11.70 -4.76 -9.57
C ASP A 69 10.99 -3.47 -9.10
N ARG A 70 9.78 -3.20 -9.60
CA ARG A 70 9.04 -1.93 -9.43
C ARG A 70 7.66 -2.11 -8.80
N ILE A 71 7.32 -3.34 -8.42
CA ILE A 71 6.02 -3.72 -7.85
C ILE A 71 6.22 -4.16 -6.40
N VAL A 72 5.44 -3.61 -5.48
CA VAL A 72 5.54 -3.87 -4.03
C VAL A 72 4.27 -4.54 -3.54
N PHE A 73 4.41 -5.56 -2.71
CA PHE A 73 3.25 -6.19 -2.06
C PHE A 73 2.66 -5.29 -0.96
N GLY A 74 1.34 -5.28 -0.85
CA GLY A 74 0.61 -4.65 0.23
C GLY A 74 -0.79 -5.24 0.33
N THR A 75 -1.56 -4.84 1.35
CA THR A 75 -2.94 -5.32 1.55
C THR A 75 -4.00 -4.22 1.62
N ASP A 76 -3.59 -2.96 1.88
CA ASP A 76 -4.46 -1.79 2.08
C ASP A 76 -5.60 -2.05 3.06
N LEU A 77 -5.20 -2.55 4.23
CA LEU A 77 -6.11 -2.83 5.34
C LEU A 77 -6.01 -1.73 6.37
N ASP A 78 -7.14 -1.40 6.98
CA ASP A 78 -7.21 -0.47 8.08
C ASP A 78 -7.10 -1.18 9.44
N GLU A 79 -7.21 -0.39 10.51
CA GLU A 79 -7.14 -0.88 11.89
C GLU A 79 -8.29 -1.84 12.24
N SER A 80 -9.42 -1.78 11.55
CA SER A 80 -10.55 -2.70 11.80
C SER A 80 -10.18 -4.16 11.49
N ALA A 81 -9.22 -4.37 10.58
CA ALA A 81 -8.68 -5.70 10.26
C ALA A 81 -7.72 -6.26 11.32
N LEU A 82 -7.32 -5.46 12.32
CA LEU A 82 -6.36 -5.85 13.37
C LEU A 82 -7.01 -6.14 14.72
N PHE A 83 -8.25 -5.69 14.96
CA PHE A 83 -8.96 -5.90 16.21
C PHE A 83 -9.95 -7.06 16.10
N VAL A 84 -9.71 -8.12 16.86
CA VAL A 84 -10.72 -9.15 17.12
C VAL A 84 -11.66 -8.58 18.18
N SER A 85 -12.92 -8.30 17.82
CA SER A 85 -13.94 -8.00 18.81
C SER A 85 -14.31 -9.28 19.58
N ASP A 86 -14.59 -9.15 20.88
CA ASP A 86 -15.05 -10.25 21.75
C ASP A 86 -16.38 -10.88 21.28
N GLU A 87 -17.06 -10.24 20.32
CA GLU A 87 -18.23 -10.77 19.61
C GLU A 87 -17.84 -11.55 18.35
N GLY A 88 -16.82 -12.41 18.41
CA GLY A 88 -16.62 -13.60 17.55
C GLY A 88 -16.90 -13.54 16.03
N ALA A 89 -16.93 -12.38 15.36
CA ALA A 89 -17.44 -12.28 14.00
C ALA A 89 -16.61 -11.35 13.09
N ALA A 90 -16.07 -11.98 12.04
CA ALA A 90 -15.84 -11.47 10.69
C ALA A 90 -14.64 -10.57 10.36
N HIS A 91 -14.11 -9.72 11.23
CA HIS A 91 -13.11 -8.71 10.78
C HIS A 91 -11.65 -9.22 10.64
N SER A 92 -11.27 -10.29 11.34
CA SER A 92 -9.91 -10.87 11.20
C SER A 92 -9.71 -11.70 9.92
N ASN A 93 -10.78 -11.98 9.16
CA ASN A 93 -10.72 -12.81 7.95
C ASN A 93 -10.37 -11.99 6.70
N ASP A 94 -10.52 -10.66 6.74
CA ASP A 94 -10.36 -9.78 5.58
C ASP A 94 -8.89 -9.74 5.10
N SER A 95 -7.96 -9.76 6.06
CA SER A 95 -6.53 -9.77 5.80
C SER A 95 -6.09 -11.02 5.02
N ASP A 96 -6.48 -12.18 5.54
CA ASP A 96 -6.11 -13.46 4.97
C ASP A 96 -6.77 -13.67 3.61
N VAL A 97 -8.03 -13.25 3.45
CA VAL A 97 -8.73 -13.30 2.15
C VAL A 97 -8.03 -12.44 1.10
N ARG A 98 -7.63 -11.21 1.43
CA ARG A 98 -6.91 -10.36 0.47
C ARG A 98 -5.56 -10.96 0.14
N ILE A 99 -4.74 -11.29 1.14
CA ILE A 99 -3.43 -11.91 0.91
C ILE A 99 -3.59 -13.15 0.03
N HIS A 100 -4.59 -14.00 0.33
CA HIS A 100 -4.86 -15.20 -0.43
C HIS A 100 -5.26 -14.90 -1.89
N LEU A 101 -6.12 -13.91 -2.15
CA LEU A 101 -6.46 -13.47 -3.51
C LEU A 101 -5.22 -13.04 -4.29
N ILE A 102 -4.38 -12.18 -3.70
CA ILE A 102 -3.16 -11.70 -4.36
C ILE A 102 -2.25 -12.88 -4.68
N ARG A 103 -2.05 -13.78 -3.73
CA ARG A 103 -1.21 -14.98 -3.91
C ARG A 103 -1.76 -15.91 -4.99
N LEU A 104 -3.07 -16.19 -4.98
CA LEU A 104 -3.70 -17.00 -6.02
C LEU A 104 -3.48 -16.38 -7.40
N PHE A 105 -3.69 -15.06 -7.53
CA PHE A 105 -3.40 -14.35 -8.78
C PHE A 105 -1.94 -14.50 -9.22
N LEU A 106 -0.97 -14.30 -8.33
CA LEU A 106 0.45 -14.33 -8.70
C LEU A 106 0.98 -15.75 -8.96
N GLU A 107 0.54 -16.74 -8.19
CA GLU A 107 1.12 -18.09 -8.13
C GLU A 107 0.41 -19.11 -9.05
N THR A 108 -0.90 -18.95 -9.26
CA THR A 108 -1.73 -19.94 -9.98
C THR A 108 -1.56 -19.81 -11.48
N GLU A 109 -1.62 -20.94 -12.19
CA GLU A 109 -1.77 -20.99 -13.63
C GLU A 109 -3.24 -21.11 -14.01
N GLY A 110 -3.73 -20.17 -14.83
CA GLY A 110 -5.09 -20.21 -15.37
C GLY A 110 -6.19 -19.83 -14.37
N ALA A 111 -7.39 -20.32 -14.61
CA ALA A 111 -8.60 -19.88 -13.92
C ALA A 111 -8.63 -20.30 -12.44
N PHE A 112 -9.04 -19.39 -11.55
CA PHE A 112 -9.31 -19.71 -10.15
C PHE A 112 -10.52 -18.94 -9.62
N ALA A 113 -11.14 -19.46 -8.57
CA ALA A 113 -12.26 -18.84 -7.90
C ALA A 113 -12.03 -18.91 -6.38
N PRO A 114 -11.70 -17.79 -5.72
CA PRO A 114 -11.53 -17.79 -4.27
C PRO A 114 -12.87 -18.07 -3.57
N GLU A 115 -12.83 -18.97 -2.59
CA GLU A 115 -13.91 -19.22 -1.63
C GLU A 115 -13.92 -18.06 -0.63
N SER A 116 -14.65 -16.98 -0.92
CA SER A 116 -14.71 -15.84 -0.02
C SER A 116 -16.04 -15.10 -0.11
N SER A 117 -16.36 -14.36 0.95
CA SER A 117 -17.61 -13.62 1.09
C SER A 117 -17.73 -12.56 -0.01
N ALA A 118 -18.93 -12.43 -0.59
CA ALA A 118 -19.22 -11.43 -1.62
C ALA A 118 -18.99 -9.99 -1.13
N ALA A 119 -19.03 -9.74 0.19
CA ALA A 119 -18.76 -8.44 0.79
C ALA A 119 -17.31 -7.97 0.60
N LEU A 120 -16.34 -8.90 0.59
CA LEU A 120 -14.91 -8.56 0.49
C LEU A 120 -14.42 -8.52 -0.93
N LEU A 121 -14.96 -9.40 -1.78
CA LEU A 121 -14.53 -9.45 -3.17
C LEU A 121 -15.37 -8.57 -4.08
N GLY A 122 -16.54 -8.11 -3.64
CA GLY A 122 -17.51 -7.46 -4.51
C GLY A 122 -18.18 -8.43 -5.49
N GLU A 123 -19.14 -7.94 -6.26
CA GLU A 123 -19.83 -8.68 -7.32
C GLU A 123 -19.05 -8.62 -8.64
N PHE A 124 -17.84 -9.19 -8.69
CA PHE A 124 -17.11 -9.36 -9.95
C PHE A 124 -17.36 -10.73 -10.56
N GLU A 125 -17.43 -10.78 -11.89
CA GLU A 125 -17.55 -12.03 -12.62
C GLU A 125 -16.32 -12.91 -12.36
N LYS A 126 -16.58 -14.13 -11.87
CA LYS A 126 -15.61 -15.20 -11.72
C LYS A 126 -15.62 -16.07 -13.00
N PRO A 127 -14.52 -16.78 -13.33
CA PRO A 127 -13.27 -16.92 -12.56
C PRO A 127 -12.27 -15.78 -12.80
N PHE A 128 -11.44 -15.52 -11.78
CA PHE A 128 -10.20 -14.75 -11.96
C PHE A 128 -9.18 -15.59 -12.74
N GLN A 129 -8.09 -14.97 -13.19
CA GLN A 129 -7.01 -15.64 -13.91
C GLN A 129 -5.69 -15.40 -13.20
N GLY A 130 -5.01 -16.49 -12.84
CA GLY A 130 -3.66 -16.47 -12.31
C GLY A 130 -2.63 -16.28 -13.41
N ILE A 131 -1.49 -15.70 -13.07
CA ILE A 131 -0.41 -15.35 -14.00
C ILE A 131 0.86 -16.16 -13.81
N HIS A 132 0.87 -17.14 -12.89
CA HIS A 132 1.92 -18.15 -12.67
C HIS A 132 3.37 -17.63 -12.64
N LEU A 133 3.64 -16.55 -11.90
CA LEU A 133 4.94 -15.90 -11.88
C LEU A 133 6.07 -16.83 -11.40
N PRO A 134 7.28 -16.73 -11.99
CA PRO A 134 8.45 -17.45 -11.50
C PRO A 134 8.77 -17.10 -10.03
N GLN A 135 9.34 -18.04 -9.30
CA GLN A 135 9.64 -17.87 -7.86
C GLN A 135 10.53 -16.64 -7.59
N GLU A 136 11.51 -16.36 -8.43
CA GLU A 136 12.41 -15.22 -8.29
C GLU A 136 11.68 -13.87 -8.45
N VAL A 137 10.61 -13.83 -9.25
CA VAL A 137 9.75 -12.66 -9.41
C VAL A 137 8.86 -12.50 -8.18
N LEU A 138 8.29 -13.59 -7.68
CA LEU A 138 7.48 -13.60 -6.46
C LEU A 138 8.26 -13.08 -5.25
N GLU A 139 9.50 -13.54 -5.04
CA GLU A 139 10.36 -13.08 -3.94
C GLU A 139 10.62 -11.57 -3.99
N LYS A 140 10.78 -11.01 -5.20
CA LYS A 140 10.96 -9.57 -5.38
C LYS A 140 9.73 -8.79 -4.95
N ILE A 141 8.56 -9.20 -5.44
CA ILE A 141 7.28 -8.56 -5.14
C ILE A 141 6.95 -8.68 -3.66
N TYR A 142 7.11 -9.87 -3.07
CA TYR A 142 6.75 -10.15 -1.68
C TYR A 142 7.60 -9.41 -0.66
N HIS A 143 8.89 -9.21 -0.90
CA HIS A 143 9.71 -8.51 0.08
C HIS A 143 10.95 -7.79 -0.46
N LYS A 144 11.69 -8.32 -1.43
CA LYS A 144 13.01 -7.73 -1.79
C LYS A 144 12.90 -6.31 -2.33
N ASN A 145 11.81 -5.98 -3.05
CA ASN A 145 11.60 -4.62 -3.55
C ASN A 145 11.36 -3.63 -2.41
N PHE A 146 10.53 -4.01 -1.43
CA PHE A 146 10.31 -3.17 -0.24
C PHE A 146 11.59 -3.03 0.58
N GLU A 147 12.32 -4.12 0.82
CA GLU A 147 13.60 -4.09 1.54
C GLU A 147 14.64 -3.19 0.87
N LYS A 148 14.68 -3.14 -0.46
CA LYS A 148 15.56 -2.24 -1.22
C LYS A 148 15.19 -0.77 -1.00
N LEU A 149 13.91 -0.46 -0.84
CA LEU A 149 13.40 0.90 -0.64
C LEU A 149 13.50 1.36 0.82
N ALA A 150 13.09 0.52 1.77
CA ALA A 150 12.95 0.87 3.18
C ALA A 150 14.15 0.42 4.04
N GLY A 151 14.95 -0.53 3.55
CA GLY A 151 15.95 -1.25 4.33
C GLY A 151 15.35 -2.50 5.00
N LYS A 152 16.24 -3.43 5.40
CA LYS A 152 15.85 -4.70 6.05
C LYS A 152 15.57 -4.56 7.55
N GLN A 153 15.98 -3.45 8.13
CA GLN A 153 15.84 -3.18 9.56
C GLN A 153 15.19 -1.82 9.72
N PRO A 154 14.18 -1.69 10.60
CA PRO A 154 13.62 -0.40 10.94
C PRO A 154 14.72 0.56 11.41
N ARG A 155 14.66 1.80 10.94
CA ARG A 155 15.58 2.83 11.44
C ARG A 155 15.25 3.12 12.90
N ALA A 156 16.29 3.37 13.70
CA ALA A 156 16.10 3.79 15.08
C ALA A 156 15.26 5.09 15.13
N LEU A 157 14.29 5.12 16.04
CA LEU A 157 13.46 6.29 16.24
C LEU A 157 14.31 7.46 16.78
N GLN A 158 14.20 8.61 16.12
CA GLN A 158 14.84 9.84 16.58
C GLN A 158 13.98 10.50 17.67
N ARG A 159 14.03 9.95 18.89
CA ARG A 159 13.15 10.32 20.01
C ARG A 159 13.05 11.83 20.26
N LYS A 160 14.20 12.53 20.27
CA LYS A 160 14.26 13.99 20.44
C LYS A 160 13.58 14.76 19.30
N ALA A 161 13.76 14.30 18.06
CA ALA A 161 13.12 14.92 16.90
C ALA A 161 11.60 14.70 16.93
N ILE A 162 11.14 13.51 17.33
CA ILE A 162 9.72 13.20 17.52
C ILE A 162 9.10 14.14 18.56
N ALA A 163 9.72 14.26 19.74
CA ALA A 163 9.23 15.15 20.80
C ALA A 163 9.20 16.62 20.34
N SER A 164 10.26 17.09 19.66
CA SER A 164 10.33 18.45 19.10
C SER A 164 9.23 18.70 18.06
N GLU A 165 8.91 17.72 17.21
CA GLU A 165 7.86 17.84 16.22
C GLU A 165 6.46 17.87 16.86
N CYS A 166 6.23 17.04 17.89
CA CYS A 166 4.99 17.13 18.67
C CYS A 166 4.81 18.52 19.29
N GLN A 167 5.85 19.11 19.87
CA GLN A 167 5.80 20.48 20.41
C GLN A 167 5.49 21.50 19.31
N ARG A 168 6.13 21.40 18.15
CA ARG A 168 5.90 22.30 17.02
C ARG A 168 4.44 22.23 16.55
N LEU A 169 3.88 21.03 16.42
CA LEU A 169 2.50 20.81 16.02
C LEU A 169 1.51 21.32 17.07
N LEU A 170 1.77 21.10 18.36
CA LEU A 170 0.95 21.65 19.45
C LEU A 170 0.90 23.18 19.39
N ALA A 171 2.07 23.84 19.28
CA ALA A 171 2.15 25.29 19.17
C ALA A 171 1.41 25.82 17.93
N TYR A 172 1.52 25.12 16.80
CA TYR A 172 0.79 25.47 15.57
C TYR A 172 -0.73 25.39 15.75
N VAL A 173 -1.23 24.31 16.36
CA VAL A 173 -2.68 24.14 16.63
C VAL A 173 -3.19 25.21 17.58
N GLU A 174 -2.44 25.53 18.64
CA GLU A 174 -2.79 26.59 19.59
C GLU A 174 -2.83 27.98 18.94
N ALA A 175 -1.83 28.33 18.12
CA ALA A 175 -1.83 29.59 17.38
C ALA A 175 -3.04 29.68 16.44
N THR A 176 -3.33 28.60 15.70
CA THR A 176 -4.47 28.53 14.78
C THR A 176 -5.81 28.68 15.51
N ARG A 177 -5.94 28.12 16.72
CA ARG A 177 -7.14 28.30 17.58
C ARG A 177 -7.34 29.76 17.99
N LYS A 178 -6.26 30.44 18.39
CA LYS A 178 -6.31 31.86 18.79
C LYS A 178 -6.72 32.78 17.63
N GLU A 179 -6.27 32.46 16.42
CA GLU A 179 -6.59 33.25 15.22
C GLU A 179 -8.00 32.98 14.67
N ASN A 180 -8.44 31.72 14.63
CA ASN A 180 -9.66 31.34 13.90
C ASN A 180 -10.87 31.03 14.79
N GLY A 181 -10.73 31.04 16.12
CA GLY A 181 -11.83 30.85 17.09
C GLY A 181 -12.45 29.44 17.15
N HIS A 182 -12.42 28.68 16.05
CA HIS A 182 -13.07 27.38 15.88
C HIS A 182 -12.15 26.33 15.21
N TYR A 183 -10.93 26.18 15.71
CA TYR A 183 -10.05 25.10 15.27
C TYR A 183 -10.09 23.89 16.23
N ASP A 184 -11.04 23.00 15.99
CA ASP A 184 -11.36 21.84 16.83
C ASP A 184 -10.59 20.57 16.43
N LYS A 185 -9.27 20.68 16.29
CA LYS A 185 -8.43 19.48 16.16
C LYS A 185 -8.03 18.98 17.53
N ASP A 186 -8.33 17.73 17.84
CA ASP A 186 -7.87 17.08 19.07
C ASP A 186 -6.33 16.98 19.08
N THR A 187 -5.73 17.40 20.19
CA THR A 187 -4.28 17.36 20.44
C THR A 187 -3.87 16.26 21.41
N ALA A 188 -4.81 15.48 21.95
CA ALA A 188 -4.54 14.47 22.96
C ALA A 188 -3.50 13.43 22.49
N VAL A 189 -3.55 13.02 21.22
CA VAL A 189 -2.56 12.10 20.63
C VAL A 189 -1.16 12.71 20.62
N LEU A 190 -1.03 13.99 20.21
CA LEU A 190 0.26 14.69 20.20
C LEU A 190 0.85 14.78 21.62
N SER A 191 0.01 15.11 22.61
CA SER A 191 0.44 15.18 24.01
C SER A 191 0.86 13.81 24.55
N ARG A 192 0.14 12.73 24.21
CA ARG A 192 0.51 11.36 24.60
C ARG A 192 1.86 10.94 24.01
N ILE A 193 2.07 11.18 22.72
CA ILE A 193 3.33 10.85 22.04
C ILE A 193 4.48 11.66 22.64
N TYR A 194 4.29 12.97 22.83
CA TYR A 194 5.29 13.84 23.44
C TYR A 194 5.70 13.36 24.83
N ASN A 195 4.72 13.13 25.72
CA ASN A 195 4.99 12.70 27.10
C ASN A 195 5.73 11.36 27.13
N TYR A 196 5.35 10.41 26.27
CA TYR A 196 6.04 9.12 26.16
C TYR A 196 7.50 9.32 25.76
N PHE A 197 7.77 10.01 24.65
CA PHE A 197 9.14 10.15 24.14
C PHE A 197 10.01 11.09 24.99
N ALA A 198 9.43 12.09 25.64
CA ALA A 198 10.14 12.97 26.57
C ALA A 198 10.57 12.23 27.85
N ALA A 199 9.77 11.27 28.32
CA ALA A 199 10.10 10.49 29.52
C ALA A 199 11.20 9.44 29.31
N ILE A 200 11.43 9.01 28.07
CA ILE A 200 12.41 7.96 27.71
C ILE A 200 13.62 8.49 26.91
N SER A 201 13.78 9.82 26.83
CA SER A 201 14.91 10.50 26.15
C SER A 201 15.95 11.00 27.14
#